data_AF-A0A8I6STT7-F1
#
_entry.id   AF-A0A8I6STT7-F1
#
_cell.length_a   1.000
_cell.length_b   1.000
_cell.length_c   1.000
_cell.angle_alpha   90.00
_cell.angle_beta   90.00
_cell.angle_gamma   90.00
#
_symmetry.space_group_name_H-M   'P 1'
#
loop_
_entity.id
_entity.type
_entity.pdbx_description
1 polymer ?
#
loop_
_entity_poly.entity_id
_entity_poly.type
_entity_poly.pdbx_seq_one_letter_code
_entity_poly.pdbx_strand_id
1 'polypeptide(L)'
;MLWGVVVLLFSCTLSTEGEGEDCETKELPTISLQADRLSSRVLDSATAFDQNAKPHKEWAQSLLSTDPEPVSVLFRIGSDPAKVHYRGGGANSTSQAYLNSLHKLNATNPTAGSWTHPFFDCSLRLWVFGYVSPLSENRGVVGLYYPLARAELDQCNDDLMPALPGGPRCDPLSTTCVPLRGYGTERGGFRCNCLPGHSPMNLSREDLYSDWAPNDGNVYRCVPNCAYDSSCLAEPRFDLKATVICAQIASMIGTIATGALIFKRRKCKLVAAGMWTILETLLLGILLLYAAMVPLSFEASVETCIIVRWIRELGFIICYGAIILKLYRILIEFRTRKAHRWVVRDKDLLKYLFGMVIVMFTYLAAWTATNINFVEEGFSIVAIGVTEGGEYFQTCKPLWWDYVTQAGEIVFLLFGLHIGLAARNATVQYLELRYLLGAVVIEALISSFYYVAHASLWSTLHPNHAYIIAFIRCHSTSTVVLLLIFAPIMRYDQKPVRDSRHHLTHEPSDAYKPQEAGGGIYSEIDVAEVNLAEMNPEEIRAELKRLYTQLEVLRNKTICQNNPHISKRRGGRKVAHRRFSLQKKGSREKVCTDRLTPLSTGEFI
;
A
#
# COMPACT_ATOMS: atom_id res chain seq x y z
N MET A 1 -20.88 -10.08 -1.25
CA MET A 1 -21.17 -9.66 -2.65
C MET A 1 -20.15 -8.71 -3.25
N LEU A 2 -19.49 -7.80 -2.50
CA LEU A 2 -18.43 -6.93 -3.08
C LEU A 2 -17.07 -7.60 -3.32
N TRP A 3 -16.81 -8.77 -2.72
CA TRP A 3 -15.57 -9.53 -2.93
C TRP A 3 -15.55 -10.36 -4.23
N GLY A 4 -16.71 -10.69 -4.80
CA GLY A 4 -16.79 -11.50 -6.03
C GLY A 4 -16.55 -10.72 -7.32
N VAL A 5 -16.75 -9.39 -7.31
CA VAL A 5 -16.65 -8.56 -8.53
C VAL A 5 -15.19 -8.24 -8.89
N VAL A 6 -14.28 -8.25 -7.91
CA VAL A 6 -12.85 -7.98 -8.14
C VAL A 6 -12.13 -9.22 -8.70
N VAL A 7 -12.57 -10.43 -8.33
CA VAL A 7 -12.02 -11.69 -8.87
C VAL A 7 -12.53 -11.94 -10.30
N LEU A 8 -13.76 -11.55 -10.63
CA LEU A 8 -14.37 -11.79 -11.94
C LEU A 8 -13.79 -10.94 -13.09
N LEU A 9 -13.10 -9.84 -12.80
CA LEU A 9 -12.53 -8.96 -13.85
C LEU A 9 -11.11 -9.34 -14.28
N PHE A 10 -10.46 -10.32 -13.64
CA PHE A 10 -9.08 -10.74 -13.96
C PHE A 10 -8.91 -12.22 -14.34
N SER A 11 -9.96 -13.05 -14.33
CA SER A 11 -9.87 -14.48 -14.68
C SER A 11 -10.09 -14.82 -16.16
N CYS A 12 -9.87 -13.88 -17.09
CA CYS A 12 -10.00 -14.17 -18.53
C CYS A 12 -8.62 -14.10 -19.20
N THR A 13 -7.86 -15.20 -19.10
CA THR A 13 -6.89 -15.72 -20.10
C THR A 13 -6.05 -16.83 -19.44
N LEU A 14 -6.67 -17.98 -19.19
CA LEU A 14 -5.91 -19.23 -19.19
C LEU A 14 -6.76 -20.27 -19.89
N SER A 15 -6.50 -20.42 -21.18
CA SER A 15 -7.10 -21.46 -22.00
C SER A 15 -6.56 -22.79 -21.49
N THR A 16 -7.44 -23.60 -20.92
CA THR A 16 -7.21 -25.01 -20.63
C THR A 16 -7.32 -25.78 -21.93
N GLU A 17 -6.20 -26.03 -22.60
CA GLU A 17 -6.09 -27.13 -23.57
C GLU A 17 -5.94 -28.42 -22.78
N GLY A 18 -7.07 -29.11 -22.60
CA GLY A 18 -7.12 -30.52 -22.25
C GLY A 18 -7.48 -31.33 -23.49
N GLU A 19 -6.87 -32.50 -23.58
CA GLU A 19 -7.17 -33.65 -24.46
C GLU A 19 -6.46 -33.70 -25.82
N GLY A 20 -5.29 -34.36 -25.76
CA GLY A 20 -4.53 -34.88 -26.88
C GLY A 20 -3.06 -35.08 -26.46
N GLU A 21 -2.75 -36.09 -25.62
CA GLU A 21 -1.35 -36.36 -25.24
C GLU A 21 -0.54 -36.85 -26.45
N ASP A 22 0.01 -35.92 -27.23
CA ASP A 22 1.21 -36.17 -28.02
C ASP A 22 2.36 -36.41 -27.03
N CYS A 23 2.77 -37.67 -26.87
CA CYS A 23 3.94 -37.97 -26.04
C CYS A 23 5.21 -37.46 -26.74
N GLU A 24 5.74 -36.33 -26.25
CA GLU A 24 6.98 -35.75 -26.74
C GLU A 24 8.17 -36.32 -25.97
N THR A 25 9.18 -36.82 -26.69
CA THR A 25 10.44 -37.28 -26.09
C THR A 25 11.21 -36.09 -25.53
N LYS A 26 11.45 -36.07 -24.22
CA LYS A 26 12.26 -35.04 -23.54
C LYS A 26 13.60 -35.61 -23.09
N GLU A 27 14.66 -34.83 -23.23
CA GLU A 27 16.02 -35.16 -22.77
C GLU A 27 16.43 -34.25 -21.60
N LEU A 28 17.24 -34.77 -20.67
CA LEU A 28 17.82 -34.02 -19.54
C LEU A 28 19.34 -33.85 -19.73
N PRO A 29 19.80 -32.90 -20.58
CA PRO A 29 21.21 -32.79 -20.96
C PRO A 29 22.12 -32.27 -19.84
N THR A 30 21.57 -31.60 -18.82
CA THR A 30 22.34 -31.09 -17.67
C THR A 30 22.72 -32.19 -16.67
N ILE A 31 22.09 -33.37 -16.77
CA ILE A 31 22.35 -34.50 -15.87
C ILE A 31 23.36 -35.44 -16.51
N SER A 32 24.59 -35.43 -15.99
CA SER A 32 25.61 -36.43 -16.31
C SER A 32 25.64 -37.52 -15.25
N LEU A 33 25.20 -38.73 -15.61
CA LEU A 33 25.33 -39.90 -14.75
C LEU A 33 26.75 -40.47 -14.91
N GLN A 34 27.52 -40.44 -13.84
CA GLN A 34 28.84 -41.07 -13.74
C GLN A 34 28.75 -42.28 -12.81
N ALA A 35 29.79 -43.13 -12.82
CA ALA A 35 29.80 -44.40 -12.10
C ALA A 35 29.62 -44.26 -10.58
N ASP A 36 29.89 -43.08 -10.02
CA ASP A 36 29.73 -42.73 -8.60
C ASP A 36 28.26 -42.55 -8.17
N ARG A 37 27.34 -42.33 -9.12
CA ARG A 37 25.90 -42.09 -8.88
C ARG A 37 25.02 -43.28 -9.27
N LEU A 38 25.61 -44.44 -9.51
CA LEU A 38 24.90 -45.63 -9.96
C LEU A 38 25.00 -46.74 -8.92
N SER A 39 23.94 -47.54 -8.79
CA SER A 39 23.99 -48.72 -7.92
C SER A 39 25.04 -49.73 -8.40
N SER A 40 25.64 -50.48 -7.47
CA SER A 40 26.64 -51.50 -7.80
C SER A 40 26.10 -52.53 -8.80
N ARG A 41 24.81 -52.87 -8.72
CA ARG A 41 24.13 -53.80 -9.64
C ARG A 41 24.11 -53.30 -11.09
N VAL A 42 23.87 -52.00 -11.30
CA VAL A 42 23.88 -51.39 -12.63
C VAL A 42 25.30 -51.36 -13.20
N LEU A 43 26.30 -51.11 -12.36
CA LEU A 43 27.71 -51.13 -12.76
C LEU A 43 28.19 -52.55 -13.11
N ASP A 44 27.82 -53.55 -12.31
CA ASP A 44 28.12 -54.96 -12.57
C ASP A 44 27.44 -55.45 -13.86
N SER A 45 26.19 -55.06 -14.10
CA SER A 45 25.45 -55.32 -15.34
C SER A 45 26.16 -54.72 -16.56
N ALA A 46 26.57 -53.45 -16.49
CA ALA A 46 27.25 -52.76 -17.60
C ALA A 46 28.63 -53.35 -17.90
N THR A 47 29.39 -53.74 -16.87
CA THR A 47 30.74 -54.34 -17.03
C THR A 47 30.68 -55.79 -17.53
N ALA A 48 29.73 -56.60 -17.05
CA ALA A 48 29.49 -57.94 -17.56
C ALA A 48 29.05 -57.92 -19.03
N PHE A 49 28.30 -56.88 -19.41
CA PHE A 49 27.88 -56.61 -20.77
C PHE A 49 29.06 -56.30 -21.70
N ASP A 50 29.98 -55.41 -21.30
CA ASP A 50 31.13 -55.01 -22.11
C ASP A 50 32.03 -56.20 -22.49
N GLN A 51 32.10 -57.24 -21.64
CA GLN A 51 32.90 -58.44 -21.87
C GLN A 51 32.22 -59.51 -22.73
N ASN A 52 30.88 -59.55 -22.79
CA ASN A 52 30.12 -60.69 -23.33
C ASN A 52 29.08 -60.33 -24.40
N ALA A 53 29.12 -59.11 -24.94
CA ALA A 53 28.14 -58.64 -25.92
C ALA A 53 28.18 -59.45 -27.23
N LYS A 54 27.07 -60.12 -27.57
CA LYS A 54 26.87 -60.84 -28.85
C LYS A 54 25.58 -60.35 -29.52
N PRO A 55 25.58 -59.24 -30.27
CA PRO A 55 24.36 -58.55 -30.67
C PRO A 55 23.59 -59.32 -31.75
N HIS A 56 22.60 -60.10 -31.30
CA HIS A 56 21.56 -60.71 -32.11
C HIS A 56 20.26 -60.79 -31.29
N LYS A 57 19.14 -61.00 -31.97
CA LYS A 57 17.80 -60.94 -31.35
C LYS A 57 17.65 -61.89 -30.15
N GLU A 58 18.12 -63.14 -30.28
CA GLU A 58 17.98 -64.16 -29.24
C GLU A 58 18.83 -63.82 -28.00
N TRP A 59 20.06 -63.33 -28.19
CA TRP A 59 20.88 -62.82 -27.09
C TRP A 59 20.25 -61.62 -26.38
N ALA A 60 19.68 -60.65 -27.11
CA ALA A 60 19.04 -59.48 -26.48
C ALA A 60 17.83 -59.90 -25.63
N GLN A 61 17.03 -60.85 -26.13
CA GLN A 61 15.90 -61.40 -25.39
C GLN A 61 16.36 -62.23 -24.17
N SER A 62 17.42 -63.02 -24.33
CA SER A 62 18.03 -63.78 -23.23
C SER A 62 18.56 -62.83 -22.15
N LEU A 63 19.30 -61.79 -22.52
CA LEU A 63 19.86 -60.82 -21.59
C LEU A 63 18.77 -60.12 -20.78
N LEU A 64 17.73 -59.60 -21.45
CA LEU A 64 16.59 -58.93 -20.79
C LEU A 64 15.76 -59.86 -19.89
N SER A 65 15.87 -61.19 -20.09
CA SER A 65 15.21 -62.21 -19.26
C SER A 65 16.06 -62.67 -18.08
N THR A 66 17.39 -62.66 -18.21
CA THR A 66 18.33 -63.14 -17.18
C THR A 66 18.75 -62.03 -16.23
N ASP A 67 19.03 -60.83 -16.74
CA ASP A 67 19.39 -59.67 -15.94
C ASP A 67 18.14 -58.82 -15.66
N PRO A 68 17.76 -58.59 -14.39
CA PRO A 68 16.59 -57.78 -14.01
C PRO A 68 16.83 -56.26 -14.09
N GLU A 69 18.05 -55.78 -14.30
CA GLU A 69 18.37 -54.34 -14.29
C GLU A 69 17.95 -53.59 -15.59
N PRO A 70 18.32 -54.04 -16.80
CA PRO A 70 18.05 -53.29 -18.03
C PRO A 70 16.61 -53.45 -18.54
N VAL A 71 15.99 -52.35 -19.00
CA VAL A 71 14.62 -52.36 -19.55
C VAL A 71 14.57 -52.47 -21.07
N SER A 72 15.61 -51.99 -21.75
CA SER A 72 15.73 -52.09 -23.21
C SER A 72 17.18 -52.21 -23.66
N VAL A 73 17.37 -52.84 -24.82
CA VAL A 73 18.68 -53.00 -25.48
C VAL A 73 18.56 -52.45 -26.90
N LEU A 74 19.54 -51.63 -27.29
CA LEU A 74 19.69 -51.11 -28.64
C LEU A 74 20.96 -51.70 -29.23
N PHE A 75 20.90 -52.16 -30.48
CA PHE A 75 22.14 -52.38 -31.22
C PHE A 75 21.99 -51.98 -32.69
N ARG A 76 23.12 -51.56 -33.25
CA ARG A 76 23.31 -51.23 -34.66
C ARG A 76 24.54 -51.96 -35.16
N ILE A 77 24.41 -52.75 -36.23
CA ILE A 77 25.50 -53.51 -36.82
C ILE A 77 25.67 -53.05 -38.27
N GLY A 78 26.84 -52.49 -38.60
CA GLY A 78 27.11 -52.00 -39.95
C GLY A 78 26.09 -50.96 -40.45
N SER A 79 25.53 -51.18 -41.64
CA SER A 79 24.54 -50.30 -42.29
C SER A 79 23.09 -50.56 -41.88
N ASP A 80 22.82 -51.57 -41.05
CA ASP A 80 21.45 -51.88 -40.65
C ASP A 80 20.85 -50.77 -39.78
N PRO A 81 19.52 -50.53 -39.88
CA PRO A 81 18.84 -49.61 -38.98
C PRO A 81 18.95 -50.12 -37.55
N ALA A 82 19.21 -49.22 -36.61
CA ALA A 82 19.28 -49.56 -35.20
C ALA A 82 17.90 -50.07 -34.74
N LYS A 83 17.88 -51.10 -33.88
CA LYS A 83 16.65 -51.73 -33.38
C LYS A 83 16.66 -51.75 -31.85
N VAL A 84 15.57 -51.30 -31.24
CA VAL A 84 15.35 -51.36 -29.80
C VAL A 84 14.57 -52.63 -29.47
N HIS A 85 15.07 -53.40 -28.53
CA HIS A 85 14.41 -54.57 -27.95
C HIS A 85 13.98 -54.24 -26.52
N TYR A 86 12.69 -54.41 -26.21
CA TYR A 86 12.12 -54.14 -24.90
C TYR A 86 11.94 -55.41 -24.06
N ARG A 87 12.06 -55.27 -22.73
CA ARG A 87 11.64 -56.32 -21.79
C ARG A 87 10.14 -56.55 -21.92
N GLY A 88 9.72 -57.81 -22.02
CA GLY A 88 8.30 -58.19 -22.22
C GLY A 88 7.91 -58.48 -23.68
N GLY A 89 8.82 -58.27 -24.64
CA GLY A 89 8.65 -58.67 -26.04
C GLY A 89 8.11 -57.54 -26.93
N GLY A 90 8.77 -57.35 -28.07
CA GLY A 90 8.49 -56.30 -29.05
C GLY A 90 9.79 -55.66 -29.54
N ALA A 91 9.93 -55.52 -30.86
CA ALA A 91 11.02 -54.77 -31.47
C ALA A 91 10.40 -53.71 -32.38
N ASN A 92 10.62 -52.43 -32.05
CA ASN A 92 10.10 -51.31 -32.81
C ASN A 92 11.22 -50.63 -33.61
N SER A 93 10.85 -49.95 -34.70
CA SER A 93 11.74 -48.97 -35.34
C SER A 93 12.12 -47.90 -34.33
N THR A 94 13.42 -47.61 -34.21
CA THR A 94 14.01 -46.69 -33.21
C THR A 94 13.30 -45.35 -33.12
N SER A 95 12.96 -44.91 -31.91
CA SER A 95 12.62 -43.50 -31.66
C SER A 95 13.87 -42.63 -31.77
N GLN A 96 13.68 -41.35 -32.14
CA GLN A 96 14.77 -40.39 -32.34
C GLN A 96 15.67 -40.23 -31.10
N ALA A 97 15.11 -40.35 -29.89
CA ALA A 97 15.85 -40.25 -28.63
C ALA A 97 16.93 -41.33 -28.46
N TYR A 98 16.65 -42.58 -28.85
CA TYR A 98 17.64 -43.67 -28.84
C TYR A 98 18.71 -43.49 -29.92
N LEU A 99 18.44 -42.75 -30.99
CA LEU A 99 19.46 -42.42 -31.99
C LEU A 99 20.35 -41.27 -31.50
N ASN A 100 19.77 -40.25 -30.88
CA ASN A 100 20.48 -39.13 -30.27
C ASN A 100 21.45 -39.60 -29.17
N SER A 101 21.06 -40.58 -28.36
CA SER A 101 21.91 -41.15 -27.31
C SER A 101 23.17 -41.83 -27.85
N LEU A 102 23.14 -42.33 -29.09
CA LEU A 102 24.31 -42.93 -29.78
C LEU A 102 25.30 -41.89 -30.30
N HIS A 103 24.88 -40.64 -30.56
CA HIS A 103 25.75 -39.61 -31.16
C HIS A 103 26.94 -39.22 -30.25
N LYS A 104 26.87 -39.47 -28.94
CA LYS A 104 27.94 -39.17 -27.98
C LYS A 104 29.19 -40.06 -28.15
N LEU A 105 29.06 -41.27 -28.68
CA LEU A 105 30.21 -42.17 -28.92
C LEU A 105 31.12 -41.73 -30.07
N ASN A 106 30.64 -40.90 -30.98
CA ASN A 106 31.47 -40.39 -32.07
C ASN A 106 32.40 -39.25 -31.63
N ALA A 107 32.22 -38.71 -30.41
CA ALA A 107 32.95 -37.54 -29.92
C ALA A 107 34.04 -37.84 -28.86
N THR A 108 33.97 -38.99 -28.18
CA THR A 108 34.93 -39.43 -27.15
C THR A 108 35.60 -40.75 -27.55
N ASN A 109 36.81 -41.01 -27.02
CA ASN A 109 37.67 -42.15 -27.41
C ASN A 109 36.91 -43.44 -27.79
N PRO A 110 37.11 -43.99 -29.01
CA PRO A 110 36.28 -45.05 -29.59
C PRO A 110 36.47 -46.45 -28.96
N THR A 111 37.11 -46.54 -27.80
CA THR A 111 37.48 -47.81 -27.15
C THR A 111 36.89 -47.96 -25.74
N ALA A 112 36.19 -46.96 -25.21
CA ALA A 112 35.57 -47.02 -23.88
C ALA A 112 34.08 -46.68 -23.98
N GLY A 113 33.23 -47.48 -23.32
CA GLY A 113 31.81 -47.19 -23.24
C GLY A 113 31.50 -45.92 -22.44
N SER A 114 30.38 -45.29 -22.73
CA SER A 114 29.94 -44.03 -22.12
C SER A 114 28.49 -44.11 -21.68
N TRP A 115 28.19 -43.44 -20.56
CA TRP A 115 26.82 -43.22 -20.10
C TRP A 115 26.14 -42.08 -20.88
N THR A 116 24.86 -42.24 -21.18
CA THR A 116 24.04 -41.27 -21.91
C THR A 116 23.30 -40.35 -20.94
N HIS A 117 22.80 -39.23 -21.46
CA HIS A 117 21.86 -38.41 -20.70
C HIS A 117 20.52 -39.15 -20.54
N PRO A 118 19.79 -38.92 -19.43
CA PRO A 118 18.44 -39.43 -19.27
C PRO A 118 17.47 -38.83 -20.29
N PHE A 119 16.56 -39.64 -20.80
CA PHE A 119 15.47 -39.20 -21.67
C PHE A 119 14.18 -39.97 -21.38
N PHE A 120 13.04 -39.39 -21.76
CA PHE A 120 11.74 -40.00 -21.56
C PHE A 120 11.38 -40.92 -22.74
N ASP A 121 11.18 -42.22 -22.47
CA ASP A 121 10.73 -43.18 -23.49
C ASP A 121 9.20 -43.28 -23.46
N CYS A 122 8.56 -42.79 -24.51
CA CYS A 122 7.11 -42.83 -24.69
C CYS A 122 6.52 -44.25 -24.78
N SER A 123 7.29 -45.23 -25.30
CA SER A 123 6.80 -46.61 -25.41
C SER A 123 6.71 -47.29 -24.06
N LEU A 124 7.62 -46.93 -23.15
CA LEU A 124 7.66 -47.45 -21.79
C LEU A 124 7.01 -46.50 -20.75
N ARG A 125 6.70 -45.25 -21.15
CA ARG A 125 6.23 -44.16 -20.28
C ARG A 125 7.11 -43.97 -19.03
N LEU A 126 8.42 -44.10 -19.20
CA LEU A 126 9.38 -43.97 -18.10
C LEU A 126 10.67 -43.30 -18.55
N TRP A 127 11.33 -42.62 -17.61
CA TRP A 127 12.65 -42.04 -17.82
C TRP A 127 13.71 -43.15 -17.86
N VAL A 128 14.52 -43.17 -18.91
CA VAL A 128 15.61 -44.12 -19.13
C VAL A 128 16.94 -43.41 -19.32
N PHE A 129 18.02 -44.08 -18.97
CA PHE A 129 19.39 -43.70 -19.32
C PHE A 129 20.16 -44.96 -19.74
N GLY A 130 21.21 -44.84 -20.54
CA GLY A 130 21.91 -46.01 -21.08
C GLY A 130 23.41 -45.95 -20.95
N TYR A 131 24.01 -47.14 -20.94
CA TYR A 131 25.44 -47.34 -21.17
C TYR A 131 25.63 -47.82 -22.61
N VAL A 132 26.45 -47.12 -23.38
CA VAL A 132 26.65 -47.44 -24.79
C VAL A 132 28.13 -47.71 -25.04
N SER A 133 28.43 -48.83 -25.69
CA SER A 133 29.79 -49.30 -25.95
C SER A 133 29.97 -49.69 -27.43
N PRO A 134 31.14 -49.42 -28.05
CA PRO A 134 31.43 -49.82 -29.42
C PRO A 134 31.77 -51.32 -29.49
N LEU A 135 31.27 -52.00 -30.51
CA LEU A 135 31.54 -53.42 -30.72
C LEU A 135 32.85 -53.62 -31.49
N SER A 136 33.82 -54.31 -30.89
CA SER A 136 35.18 -54.44 -31.45
C SER A 136 35.23 -55.19 -32.80
N GLU A 137 34.35 -56.18 -33.00
CA GLU A 137 34.43 -57.09 -34.16
C GLU A 137 33.72 -56.60 -35.43
N ASN A 138 32.69 -55.74 -35.34
CA ASN A 138 31.76 -55.49 -36.49
C ASN A 138 31.41 -54.03 -36.79
N ARG A 139 32.20 -53.02 -36.35
CA ARG A 139 31.86 -51.58 -36.49
C ARG A 139 30.40 -51.29 -36.07
N GLY A 140 29.97 -51.94 -35.00
CA GLY A 140 28.62 -51.82 -34.45
C GLY A 140 28.63 -51.03 -33.15
N VAL A 141 27.46 -50.59 -32.71
CA VAL A 141 27.27 -49.93 -31.42
C VAL A 141 26.14 -50.61 -30.69
N VAL A 142 26.32 -50.88 -29.40
CA VAL A 142 25.32 -51.49 -28.55
C VAL A 142 25.10 -50.62 -27.32
N GLY A 143 23.84 -50.39 -26.98
CA GLY A 143 23.41 -49.61 -25.83
C GLY A 143 22.49 -50.42 -24.93
N LEU A 144 22.78 -50.42 -23.63
CA LEU A 144 22.00 -51.05 -22.59
C LEU A 144 21.32 -49.96 -21.76
N TYR A 145 19.99 -49.97 -21.66
CA TYR A 145 19.22 -48.90 -21.02
C TYR A 145 18.54 -49.37 -19.74
N TYR A 146 18.62 -48.51 -18.74
CA TYR A 146 18.14 -48.72 -17.38
C TYR A 146 17.09 -47.66 -17.02
N PRO A 147 16.13 -47.98 -16.14
CA PRO A 147 15.19 -47.00 -15.63
C PRO A 147 15.90 -46.00 -14.72
N LEU A 148 15.59 -44.72 -14.86
CA LEU A 148 16.22 -43.62 -14.10
C LEU A 148 16.04 -43.77 -12.58
N ALA A 149 15.01 -44.51 -12.13
CA ALA A 149 14.82 -44.90 -10.74
C ALA A 149 16.02 -45.63 -10.11
N ARG A 150 16.91 -46.23 -10.91
CA ARG A 150 18.11 -46.95 -10.43
C ARG A 150 19.35 -46.07 -10.31
N ALA A 151 19.26 -44.81 -10.73
CA ALA A 151 20.31 -43.83 -10.53
C ALA A 151 20.07 -43.04 -9.23
N GLU A 152 21.14 -42.69 -8.53
CA GLU A 152 21.07 -41.74 -7.42
C GLU A 152 20.92 -40.33 -7.99
N LEU A 153 19.74 -39.75 -7.80
CA LEU A 153 19.40 -38.42 -8.29
C LEU A 153 19.45 -37.39 -7.17
N ASP A 154 19.97 -36.22 -7.50
CA ASP A 154 19.86 -35.05 -6.64
C ASP A 154 18.49 -34.39 -6.86
N GLN A 155 17.51 -34.77 -6.04
CA GLN A 155 16.16 -34.21 -6.10
C GLN A 155 16.11 -32.71 -5.71
N CYS A 156 17.20 -32.14 -5.21
CA CYS A 156 17.32 -30.71 -4.90
C CYS A 156 17.79 -29.87 -6.10
N ASN A 157 18.08 -30.48 -7.25
CA ASN A 157 18.51 -29.77 -8.45
C ASN A 157 17.32 -29.12 -9.17
N ASP A 158 17.39 -27.80 -9.37
CA ASP A 158 16.37 -26.97 -10.03
C ASP A 158 16.02 -27.47 -11.45
N ASP A 159 16.98 -28.02 -12.18
CA ASP A 159 16.77 -28.55 -13.54
C ASP A 159 15.98 -29.88 -13.56
N LEU A 160 16.08 -30.66 -12.48
CA LEU A 160 15.46 -31.98 -12.37
C LEU A 160 14.07 -31.90 -11.71
N MET A 161 13.83 -30.85 -10.93
CA MET A 161 12.58 -30.60 -10.20
C MET A 161 11.31 -30.65 -11.08
N PRO A 162 11.28 -30.12 -12.32
CA PRO A 162 10.08 -30.18 -13.18
C PRO A 162 9.77 -31.60 -13.69
N ALA A 163 10.78 -32.48 -13.72
CA ALA A 163 10.68 -33.83 -14.29
C ALA A 163 10.30 -34.90 -13.25
N LEU A 164 10.38 -34.59 -11.96
CA LEU A 164 10.10 -35.50 -10.85
C LEU A 164 8.75 -35.21 -10.18
N PRO A 165 7.95 -36.25 -9.85
CA PRO A 165 6.70 -36.06 -9.13
C PRO A 165 6.97 -35.74 -7.66
N GLY A 166 6.72 -34.48 -7.24
CA GLY A 166 6.82 -34.06 -5.82
C GLY A 166 8.18 -33.50 -5.42
N GLY A 167 8.65 -32.49 -6.16
CA GLY A 167 9.90 -31.77 -5.88
C GLY A 167 9.98 -31.13 -4.49
N PRO A 168 11.17 -30.65 -4.10
CA PRO A 168 11.45 -30.18 -2.75
C PRO A 168 10.59 -28.97 -2.37
N ARG A 169 9.86 -29.10 -1.26
CA ARG A 169 9.03 -28.02 -0.69
C ARG A 169 9.73 -27.36 0.50
N CYS A 170 10.97 -26.94 0.29
CA CYS A 170 11.80 -26.28 1.30
C CYS A 170 11.70 -24.75 1.11
N ASP A 171 11.53 -24.00 2.21
CA ASP A 171 11.56 -22.53 2.16
C ASP A 171 13.00 -22.03 1.93
N PRO A 172 13.30 -21.32 0.82
CA PRO A 172 14.66 -20.92 0.47
C PRO A 172 15.27 -19.90 1.45
N LEU A 173 14.45 -19.25 2.27
CA LEU A 173 14.90 -18.24 3.24
C LEU A 173 15.32 -18.82 4.59
N SER A 174 14.76 -19.97 5.00
CA SER A 174 15.00 -20.57 6.31
C SER A 174 15.64 -21.96 6.25
N THR A 175 15.64 -22.59 5.07
CA THR A 175 16.08 -23.98 4.89
C THR A 175 17.01 -24.16 3.68
N THR A 176 17.71 -25.29 3.67
CA THR A 176 18.56 -25.78 2.60
C THR A 176 18.13 -27.19 2.24
N CYS A 177 17.94 -27.46 0.95
CA CYS A 177 17.59 -28.79 0.47
C CYS A 177 18.85 -29.67 0.43
N VAL A 178 18.77 -30.86 1.01
CA VAL A 178 19.85 -31.85 0.99
C VAL A 178 19.31 -33.17 0.42
N PRO A 179 19.90 -33.71 -0.67
CA PRO A 179 19.44 -34.96 -1.27
C PRO A 179 19.71 -36.17 -0.36
N LEU A 180 18.80 -37.14 -0.36
CA LEU A 180 18.94 -38.41 0.34
C LEU A 180 19.29 -39.53 -0.64
N ARG A 181 20.19 -40.42 -0.24
CA ARG A 181 20.59 -41.58 -1.08
C ARG A 181 19.57 -42.70 -0.98
N GLY A 182 19.46 -43.49 -2.05
CA GLY A 182 18.61 -44.70 -2.09
C GLY A 182 17.15 -44.50 -2.53
N TYR A 183 16.72 -43.26 -2.80
CA TYR A 183 15.35 -42.96 -3.23
C TYR A 183 15.17 -42.89 -4.76
N GLY A 184 16.24 -42.62 -5.52
CA GLY A 184 16.15 -42.52 -6.99
C GLY A 184 15.10 -41.51 -7.44
N THR A 185 14.07 -41.98 -8.15
CA THR A 185 12.90 -41.17 -8.59
C THR A 185 11.69 -41.25 -7.64
N GLU A 186 11.78 -42.02 -6.55
CA GLU A 186 10.71 -42.13 -5.57
C GLU A 186 10.55 -40.83 -4.76
N ARG A 187 9.34 -40.60 -4.25
CA ARG A 187 9.01 -39.36 -3.53
C ARG A 187 9.83 -39.23 -2.25
N GLY A 188 10.32 -38.01 -2.04
CA GLY A 188 10.99 -37.56 -0.82
C GLY A 188 12.44 -38.05 -0.66
N GLY A 189 13.16 -38.21 -1.77
CA GLY A 189 14.62 -38.35 -1.76
C GLY A 189 15.37 -37.05 -1.39
N PHE A 190 14.81 -36.23 -0.51
CA PHE A 190 15.39 -34.99 -0.03
C PHE A 190 14.99 -34.74 1.43
N ARG A 191 15.82 -33.98 2.17
CA ARG A 191 15.45 -33.38 3.45
C ARG A 191 15.70 -31.88 3.43
N CYS A 192 14.82 -31.10 4.06
CA CYS A 192 15.06 -29.69 4.31
C CYS A 192 15.84 -29.54 5.63
N ASN A 193 17.07 -29.05 5.57
CA ASN A 193 17.86 -28.70 6.74
C ASN A 193 17.74 -27.22 7.05
N CYS A 194 17.60 -26.85 8.32
CA CYS A 194 17.59 -25.44 8.71
C CYS A 194 18.94 -24.76 8.45
N LEU A 195 18.90 -23.51 7.97
CA LEU A 195 20.10 -22.69 7.85
C LEU A 195 20.73 -22.44 9.24
N PRO A 196 22.05 -22.16 9.32
CA PRO A 196 22.69 -21.74 10.56
C PRO A 196 21.93 -20.57 11.21
N GLY A 197 21.65 -20.66 12.51
CA GLY A 197 20.80 -19.69 13.20
C GLY A 197 19.30 -19.95 13.09
N HIS A 198 18.88 -21.07 12.50
CA HIS A 198 17.51 -21.57 12.51
C HIS A 198 17.43 -22.99 13.11
N SER A 199 16.29 -23.34 13.70
CA SER A 199 15.93 -24.60 14.35
C SER A 199 14.59 -25.09 13.81
N PRO A 200 14.36 -26.41 13.73
CA PRO A 200 13.04 -26.94 13.41
C PRO A 200 11.99 -26.44 14.42
N MET A 201 10.75 -26.22 13.95
CA MET A 201 9.62 -25.97 14.85
C MET A 201 9.52 -27.14 15.85
N ASN A 202 9.15 -26.84 17.11
CA ASN A 202 8.85 -27.85 18.13
C ASN A 202 7.60 -28.66 17.72
N LEU A 203 7.76 -29.55 16.74
CA LEU A 203 6.89 -30.71 16.58
C LEU A 203 7.29 -31.73 17.64
N SER A 204 6.30 -32.42 18.19
CA SER A 204 6.51 -33.46 19.19
C SER A 204 7.54 -34.48 18.68
N ARG A 205 8.33 -35.06 19.59
CA ARG A 205 9.40 -36.03 19.25
C ARG A 205 8.88 -37.25 18.46
N GLU A 206 7.59 -37.53 18.54
CA GLU A 206 6.88 -38.55 17.77
C GLU A 206 6.61 -38.16 16.30
N ASP A 207 6.46 -36.87 15.97
CA ASP A 207 6.20 -36.39 14.60
C ASP A 207 7.48 -36.16 13.78
N LEU A 208 8.64 -36.13 14.45
CA LEU A 208 9.96 -35.93 13.82
C LEU A 208 10.38 -37.11 12.92
N TYR A 209 9.68 -38.25 13.04
CA TYR A 209 9.97 -39.47 12.29
C TYR A 209 8.95 -39.77 11.17
N SER A 210 7.78 -39.11 11.14
CA SER A 210 6.64 -39.60 10.36
C SER A 210 6.23 -38.77 9.14
N ASP A 211 6.68 -37.53 8.95
CA ASP A 211 6.29 -36.78 7.74
C ASP A 211 7.34 -35.73 7.32
N TRP A 212 8.37 -36.19 6.62
CA TRP A 212 9.38 -35.34 5.96
C TRP A 212 8.90 -34.85 4.58
N ALA A 213 7.69 -35.22 4.18
CA ALA A 213 6.96 -34.64 3.09
C ALA A 213 5.63 -34.11 3.65
N PRO A 214 5.38 -32.78 3.70
CA PRO A 214 4.07 -32.29 4.10
C PRO A 214 3.01 -32.84 3.13
N ASN A 215 2.18 -33.76 3.64
CA ASN A 215 1.10 -34.38 2.88
C ASN A 215 0.09 -33.37 2.33
N ASP A 216 0.01 -32.19 2.95
CA ASP A 216 -0.84 -31.07 2.53
C ASP A 216 0.03 -29.91 2.09
N GLY A 217 0.09 -29.58 0.80
CA GLY A 217 0.32 -28.24 0.19
C GLY A 217 1.41 -27.27 0.72
N ASN A 218 2.11 -27.57 1.80
CA ASN A 218 2.74 -26.62 2.70
C ASN A 218 4.25 -26.70 2.52
N VAL A 219 4.91 -25.56 2.65
CA VAL A 219 6.36 -25.43 2.54
C VAL A 219 6.98 -25.62 3.93
N TYR A 220 8.02 -26.44 4.04
CA TYR A 220 8.75 -26.65 5.29
C TYR A 220 9.56 -25.41 5.66
N ARG A 221 9.41 -24.93 6.90
CA ARG A 221 10.04 -23.70 7.41
C ARG A 221 10.75 -23.96 8.73
N CYS A 222 11.88 -23.29 8.93
CA CYS A 222 12.59 -23.29 10.21
C CYS A 222 12.42 -21.95 10.95
N VAL A 223 12.50 -22.00 12.28
CA VAL A 223 12.39 -20.83 13.17
C VAL A 223 13.79 -20.39 13.60
N PRO A 224 14.10 -19.10 13.78
CA PRO A 224 15.40 -18.69 14.30
C PRO A 224 15.75 -19.38 15.62
N ASN A 225 17.00 -19.82 15.77
CA ASN A 225 17.52 -20.55 16.93
C ASN A 225 17.89 -19.56 18.04
N CYS A 226 17.22 -19.63 19.18
CA CYS A 226 17.64 -18.96 20.41
C CYS A 226 18.03 -20.01 21.44
N ALA A 227 18.93 -19.63 22.34
CA ALA A 227 19.42 -20.50 23.39
C ALA A 227 18.26 -21.19 24.14
N TYR A 228 18.48 -22.46 24.46
CA TYR A 228 17.49 -23.50 24.83
C TYR A 228 16.49 -23.17 25.96
N ASP A 229 16.57 -22.02 26.64
CA ASP A 229 15.76 -21.69 27.82
C ASP A 229 14.97 -20.36 27.74
N SER A 230 14.93 -19.67 26.59
CA SER A 230 14.10 -18.45 26.42
C SER A 230 13.31 -18.45 25.11
N SER A 231 12.04 -18.08 25.18
CA SER A 231 11.20 -17.84 24.01
C SER A 231 11.83 -16.79 23.08
N CYS A 232 12.19 -17.22 21.87
CA CYS A 232 12.79 -16.39 20.81
C CYS A 232 11.93 -15.22 20.31
N LEU A 233 10.62 -15.38 20.49
CA LEU A 233 9.62 -14.48 19.94
C LEU A 233 9.38 -13.38 20.94
N ALA A 234 9.48 -12.13 20.49
CA ALA A 234 9.16 -10.97 21.30
C ALA A 234 7.75 -11.14 21.88
N GLU A 235 7.65 -11.34 23.20
CA GLU A 235 6.38 -11.64 23.83
C GLU A 235 5.47 -10.40 23.78
N PRO A 236 4.26 -10.50 23.19
CA PRO A 236 3.37 -9.36 23.13
C PRO A 236 2.90 -9.01 24.53
N ARG A 237 3.15 -7.76 24.96
CA ARG A 237 2.62 -7.25 26.24
C ARG A 237 1.11 -7.07 26.12
N PHE A 238 0.35 -8.08 26.53
CA PHE A 238 -1.12 -8.09 26.47
C PHE A 238 -1.73 -6.88 27.20
N ASP A 239 -1.20 -6.48 28.36
CA ASP A 239 -1.68 -5.35 29.14
C ASP A 239 -1.60 -4.01 28.38
N LEU A 240 -0.50 -3.81 27.65
CA LEU A 240 -0.28 -2.62 26.81
C LEU A 240 -1.30 -2.59 25.66
N LYS A 241 -1.42 -3.71 24.94
CA LYS A 241 -2.36 -3.83 23.81
C LYS A 241 -3.80 -3.61 24.26
N ALA A 242 -4.22 -4.21 25.37
CA ALA A 242 -5.55 -4.04 25.94
C ALA A 242 -5.83 -2.57 26.29
N THR A 243 -4.90 -1.90 26.98
CA THR A 243 -5.05 -0.49 27.36
C THR A 243 -5.22 0.41 26.13
N VAL A 244 -4.40 0.19 25.10
CA VAL A 244 -4.48 0.96 23.85
C VAL A 244 -5.81 0.70 23.12
N ILE A 245 -6.24 -0.55 23.00
CA ILE A 245 -7.51 -0.90 22.34
C ILE A 245 -8.70 -0.28 23.09
N CYS A 246 -8.71 -0.33 24.42
CA CYS A 246 -9.77 0.30 25.22
C CYS A 246 -9.83 1.82 24.98
N ALA A 247 -8.68 2.49 24.95
CA ALA A 247 -8.61 3.92 24.62
C ALA A 247 -9.11 4.21 23.20
N GLN A 248 -8.76 3.36 22.23
CA GLN A 248 -9.21 3.48 20.85
C GLN A 248 -10.73 3.29 20.73
N ILE A 249 -11.29 2.24 21.32
CA ILE A 249 -12.75 2.00 21.32
C ILE A 249 -13.49 3.17 21.97
N ALA A 250 -13.00 3.70 23.09
CA ALA A 250 -13.59 4.86 23.74
C ALA A 250 -13.59 6.09 22.82
N SER A 251 -12.49 6.32 22.09
CA SER A 251 -12.41 7.42 21.12
C SER A 251 -13.37 7.23 19.92
N MET A 252 -13.51 6.00 19.43
CA MET A 252 -14.47 5.66 18.37
C MET A 252 -15.91 5.91 18.84
N ILE A 253 -16.28 5.45 20.03
CA ILE A 253 -17.60 5.73 20.63
C ILE A 253 -17.82 7.25 20.76
N GLY A 254 -16.81 8.00 21.21
CA GLY A 254 -16.87 9.46 21.29
C GLY A 254 -17.11 10.14 19.93
N THR A 255 -16.47 9.66 18.86
CA THR A 255 -16.69 10.18 17.51
C THR A 255 -18.10 9.89 16.99
N ILE A 256 -18.61 8.67 17.22
CA ILE A 256 -19.97 8.27 16.84
C ILE A 256 -21.01 9.10 17.60
N ALA A 257 -20.81 9.31 18.91
CA ALA A 257 -21.68 10.15 19.72
C ALA A 257 -21.68 11.61 19.22
N THR A 258 -20.52 12.13 18.82
CA THR A 258 -20.39 13.47 18.24
C THR A 258 -21.14 13.57 16.90
N GLY A 259 -21.06 12.54 16.05
CA GLY A 259 -21.82 12.44 14.80
C GLY A 259 -23.32 12.41 15.03
N ALA A 260 -23.79 11.50 15.88
CA ALA A 260 -25.21 11.41 16.23
C ALA A 260 -25.78 12.75 16.74
N LEU A 261 -24.99 13.51 17.50
CA LEU A 261 -25.37 14.82 17.99
C LEU A 261 -25.50 15.87 16.87
N ILE A 262 -24.57 15.89 15.91
CA ILE A 262 -24.62 16.76 14.74
C ILE A 262 -25.80 16.42 13.86
N PHE A 263 -26.03 15.13 13.60
CA PHE A 263 -27.19 14.66 12.86
C PHE A 263 -28.49 15.12 13.50
N LYS A 264 -28.63 14.95 14.82
CA LYS A 264 -29.81 15.41 15.58
C LYS A 264 -29.99 16.93 15.48
N ARG A 265 -28.88 17.68 15.51
CA ARG A 265 -28.87 19.16 15.47
C ARG A 265 -28.72 19.75 14.06
N ARG A 266 -28.88 18.96 12.99
CA ARG A 266 -28.71 19.42 11.60
C ARG A 266 -29.59 20.61 11.20
N LYS A 267 -30.72 20.81 11.90
CA LYS A 267 -31.66 21.92 11.66
C LYS A 267 -31.23 23.23 12.35
N CYS A 268 -30.28 23.20 13.29
CA CYS A 268 -29.80 24.40 13.97
C CYS A 268 -29.01 25.29 13.01
N LYS A 269 -29.22 26.62 13.05
CA LYS A 269 -28.61 27.59 12.13
C LYS A 269 -27.07 27.47 12.08
N LEU A 270 -26.40 27.19 13.20
CA LEU A 270 -24.95 27.03 13.28
C LEU A 270 -24.45 25.80 12.50
N VAL A 271 -25.10 24.65 12.70
CA VAL A 271 -24.75 23.38 12.04
C VAL A 271 -25.15 23.39 10.57
N ALA A 272 -26.29 23.98 10.24
CA ALA A 272 -26.75 24.16 8.87
C ALA A 272 -25.83 25.10 8.07
N ALA A 273 -25.33 26.19 8.68
CA ALA A 273 -24.38 27.09 8.04
C ALA A 273 -23.01 26.43 7.77
N GLY A 274 -22.58 25.53 8.65
CA GLY A 274 -21.31 24.79 8.55
C GLY A 274 -21.29 23.61 7.58
N MET A 275 -22.37 23.38 6.80
CA MET A 275 -22.58 22.21 5.93
C MET A 275 -22.51 20.88 6.68
N TRP A 276 -23.61 20.52 7.35
CA TRP A 276 -23.70 19.32 8.19
C TRP A 276 -23.29 18.02 7.48
N THR A 277 -23.55 17.89 6.17
CA THR A 277 -23.18 16.69 5.39
C THR A 277 -21.67 16.49 5.32
N ILE A 278 -20.91 17.57 5.15
CA ILE A 278 -19.44 17.52 5.09
C ILE A 278 -18.87 17.26 6.48
N LEU A 279 -19.53 17.80 7.51
CA LEU A 279 -19.15 17.58 8.89
C LEU A 279 -19.34 16.10 9.31
N GLU A 280 -20.41 15.45 8.86
CA GLU A 280 -20.62 14.00 9.00
C GLU A 280 -19.57 13.19 8.24
N THR A 281 -19.26 13.54 6.98
CA THR A 281 -18.20 12.83 6.23
C THR A 281 -16.83 12.99 6.88
N LEU A 282 -16.56 14.14 7.49
CA LEU A 282 -15.32 14.38 8.20
C LEU A 282 -15.23 13.47 9.44
N LEU A 283 -16.31 13.32 10.20
CA LEU A 283 -16.35 12.37 11.32
C LEU A 283 -16.21 10.91 10.88
N LEU A 284 -16.78 10.54 9.73
CA LEU A 284 -16.56 9.21 9.15
C LEU A 284 -15.08 8.98 8.85
N GLY A 285 -14.37 9.99 8.31
CA GLY A 285 -12.93 9.93 8.10
C GLY A 285 -12.15 9.75 9.40
N ILE A 286 -12.47 10.53 10.43
CA ILE A 286 -11.84 10.41 11.77
C ILE A 286 -12.11 9.01 12.38
N LEU A 287 -13.33 8.49 12.25
CA LEU A 287 -13.68 7.15 12.72
C LEU A 287 -12.84 6.07 12.04
N LEU A 288 -12.63 6.16 10.71
CA LEU A 288 -11.76 5.25 9.98
C LEU A 288 -10.30 5.37 10.42
N LEU A 289 -9.80 6.59 10.66
CA LEU A 289 -8.44 6.79 11.16
C LEU A 289 -8.22 6.13 12.53
N TYR A 290 -9.19 6.20 13.44
CA TYR A 290 -9.14 5.43 14.70
C TYR A 290 -9.27 3.92 14.46
N ALA A 291 -10.16 3.49 13.57
CA ALA A 291 -10.36 2.09 13.25
C ALA A 291 -9.10 1.42 12.68
N ALA A 292 -8.23 2.17 11.97
CA ALA A 292 -6.98 1.66 11.42
C ALA A 292 -6.00 1.12 12.47
N MET A 293 -6.14 1.52 13.75
CA MET A 293 -5.32 1.01 14.85
C MET A 293 -5.74 -0.39 15.32
N VAL A 294 -6.99 -0.81 15.06
CA VAL A 294 -7.49 -2.11 15.52
C VAL A 294 -6.78 -3.27 14.82
N PRO A 295 -6.65 -3.31 13.48
CA PRO A 295 -5.96 -4.41 12.82
C PRO A 295 -4.46 -4.46 13.12
N LEU A 296 -3.86 -3.33 13.48
CA LEU A 296 -2.45 -3.25 13.91
C LEU A 296 -2.19 -3.93 15.27
N SER A 297 -3.24 -4.17 16.07
CA SER A 297 -3.13 -4.85 17.36
C SER A 297 -3.02 -6.38 17.23
N PHE A 298 -3.53 -6.93 16.12
CA PHE A 298 -3.41 -8.35 15.78
C PHE A 298 -2.00 -8.69 15.31
N GLU A 299 -1.70 -9.98 15.20
CA GLU A 299 -0.43 -10.46 14.67
C GLU A 299 -0.27 -10.10 13.18
N ALA A 300 0.96 -9.79 12.78
CA ALA A 300 1.27 -9.37 11.42
C ALA A 300 1.06 -10.52 10.44
N SER A 301 0.08 -10.34 9.55
CA SER A 301 -0.28 -11.28 8.49
C SER A 301 -0.45 -10.50 7.19
N VAL A 302 -0.45 -11.20 6.05
CA VAL A 302 -0.65 -10.57 4.74
C VAL A 302 -1.96 -9.78 4.73
N GLU A 303 -3.03 -10.36 5.26
CA GLU A 303 -4.35 -9.75 5.33
C GLU A 303 -4.39 -8.52 6.23
N THR A 304 -3.81 -8.59 7.42
CA THR A 304 -3.80 -7.47 8.37
C THR A 304 -2.99 -6.30 7.83
N CYS A 305 -1.83 -6.55 7.20
CA CYS A 305 -1.01 -5.51 6.57
C CYS A 305 -1.77 -4.76 5.47
N ILE A 306 -2.53 -5.49 4.64
CA ILE A 306 -3.38 -4.89 3.60
C ILE A 306 -4.49 -4.07 4.25
N ILE A 307 -5.24 -4.64 5.18
CA ILE A 307 -6.40 -3.98 5.81
C ILE A 307 -6.00 -2.69 6.54
N VAL A 308 -4.89 -2.69 7.29
CA VAL A 308 -4.38 -1.49 7.98
C VAL A 308 -4.17 -0.35 6.99
N ARG A 309 -3.55 -0.63 5.84
CA ARG A 309 -3.30 0.36 4.80
C ARG A 309 -4.62 0.92 4.27
N TRP A 310 -5.54 0.05 3.88
CA TRP A 310 -6.83 0.44 3.31
C TRP A 310 -7.64 1.36 4.23
N ILE A 311 -7.81 0.97 5.49
CA ILE A 311 -8.62 1.73 6.45
C ILE A 311 -7.98 3.11 6.70
N ARG A 312 -6.65 3.16 6.85
CA ARG A 312 -5.93 4.41 7.13
C ARG A 312 -6.01 5.40 5.96
N GLU A 313 -5.68 4.95 4.76
CA GLU A 313 -5.59 5.82 3.58
C GLU A 313 -6.97 6.35 3.17
N LEU A 314 -8.00 5.50 3.26
CA LEU A 314 -9.39 5.93 3.05
C LEU A 314 -9.85 6.91 4.14
N GLY A 315 -9.49 6.68 5.40
CA GLY A 315 -9.76 7.62 6.49
C GLY A 315 -9.10 8.98 6.27
N PHE A 316 -7.84 8.99 5.82
CA PHE A 316 -7.08 10.21 5.54
C PHE A 316 -7.72 11.03 4.42
N ILE A 317 -8.00 10.42 3.26
CA ILE A 317 -8.57 11.15 2.11
C ILE A 317 -9.98 11.66 2.41
N ILE A 318 -10.78 10.92 3.17
CA ILE A 318 -12.13 11.37 3.56
C ILE A 318 -12.04 12.55 4.54
N CYS A 319 -11.20 12.45 5.58
CA CYS A 319 -11.05 13.49 6.60
C CYS A 319 -10.43 14.76 6.02
N TYR A 320 -9.21 14.67 5.50
CA TYR A 320 -8.47 15.83 5.02
C TYR A 320 -8.96 16.33 3.66
N GLY A 321 -9.52 15.45 2.82
CA GLY A 321 -10.24 15.88 1.61
C GLY A 321 -11.45 16.74 1.95
N ALA A 322 -12.24 16.37 2.97
CA ALA A 322 -13.35 17.21 3.43
C ALA A 322 -12.87 18.57 3.97
N ILE A 323 -11.77 18.61 4.74
CA ILE A 323 -11.17 19.85 5.25
C ILE A 323 -10.70 20.75 4.10
N ILE A 324 -9.98 20.21 3.13
CA ILE A 324 -9.48 20.95 1.96
C ILE A 324 -10.63 21.49 1.11
N LEU A 325 -11.69 20.70 0.91
CA LEU A 325 -12.87 21.13 0.19
C LEU A 325 -13.63 22.25 0.92
N LYS A 326 -13.67 22.22 2.26
CA LYS A 326 -14.17 23.38 3.04
C LYS A 326 -13.29 24.61 2.83
N LEU A 327 -11.96 24.48 2.91
CA LEU A 327 -11.03 25.57 2.65
C LEU A 327 -11.19 26.14 1.24
N TYR A 328 -11.39 25.28 0.24
CA TYR A 328 -11.64 25.64 -1.15
C TYR A 328 -12.93 26.45 -1.32
N ARG A 329 -14.02 26.06 -0.64
CA ARG A 329 -15.27 26.83 -0.64
C ARG A 329 -15.06 28.23 -0.06
N ILE A 330 -14.37 28.35 1.07
CA ILE A 330 -14.05 29.65 1.71
C ILE A 330 -13.24 30.54 0.73
N LEU A 331 -12.26 29.95 0.05
CA LEU A 331 -11.44 30.66 -0.94
C LEU A 331 -12.27 31.20 -2.12
N ILE A 332 -13.16 30.37 -2.69
CA ILE A 332 -14.02 30.79 -3.80
C ILE A 332 -14.97 31.90 -3.39
N GLU A 333 -15.61 31.76 -2.22
CA GLU A 333 -16.56 32.75 -1.70
C GLU A 333 -15.89 34.13 -1.55
N PHE A 334 -14.62 34.17 -1.11
CA PHE A 334 -13.86 35.42 -1.00
C PHE A 334 -13.43 36.01 -2.36
N ARG A 335 -13.05 35.17 -3.33
CA ARG A 335 -12.59 35.64 -4.65
C ARG A 335 -13.71 36.25 -5.50
N THR A 336 -14.97 35.90 -5.24
CA THR A 336 -16.09 36.43 -6.01
C THR A 336 -16.43 37.87 -5.58
N ARG A 337 -15.70 38.86 -6.12
CA ARG A 337 -16.03 40.29 -6.03
C ARG A 337 -17.11 40.75 -7.04
N LYS A 338 -17.69 39.83 -7.81
CA LYS A 338 -18.78 40.13 -8.76
C LYS A 338 -20.12 40.04 -8.02
N ALA A 339 -21.06 40.93 -8.33
CA ALA A 339 -22.39 41.01 -7.70
C ALA A 339 -23.18 39.67 -7.70
N HIS A 340 -22.81 38.74 -8.58
CA HIS A 340 -23.28 37.36 -8.58
C HIS A 340 -22.40 36.48 -7.67
N ARG A 341 -22.89 36.21 -6.46
CA ARG A 341 -22.28 35.25 -5.51
C ARG A 341 -22.30 33.86 -6.13
N TRP A 342 -21.14 33.29 -6.44
CA TRP A 342 -21.06 31.89 -6.87
C TRP A 342 -21.22 31.00 -5.65
N VAL A 343 -22.41 30.46 -5.46
CA VAL A 343 -22.70 29.51 -4.37
C VAL A 343 -22.33 28.11 -4.86
N VAL A 344 -21.18 27.60 -4.41
CA VAL A 344 -20.83 26.18 -4.60
C VAL A 344 -21.81 25.35 -3.78
N ARG A 345 -22.56 24.46 -4.45
CA ARG A 345 -23.56 23.60 -3.83
C ARG A 345 -22.88 22.44 -3.11
N ASP A 346 -23.40 22.07 -1.94
CA ASP A 346 -22.87 20.97 -1.12
C ASP A 346 -22.79 19.64 -1.88
N LYS A 347 -23.74 19.39 -2.79
CA LYS A 347 -23.75 18.21 -3.67
C LYS A 347 -22.55 18.17 -4.60
N ASP A 348 -22.08 19.31 -5.09
CA ASP A 348 -20.94 19.36 -5.99
C ASP A 348 -19.64 19.18 -5.21
N LEU A 349 -19.60 19.67 -3.97
CA LEU A 349 -18.47 19.43 -3.08
C LEU A 349 -18.32 17.95 -2.70
N LEU A 350 -19.44 17.28 -2.41
CA LEU A 350 -19.46 15.84 -2.14
C LEU A 350 -19.06 15.01 -3.38
N LYS A 351 -19.38 15.46 -4.61
CA LYS A 351 -18.91 14.82 -5.85
C LYS A 351 -17.38 14.89 -5.99
N TYR A 352 -16.77 16.04 -5.68
CA TYR A 352 -15.31 16.16 -5.68
C TYR A 352 -14.67 15.24 -4.64
N LEU A 353 -15.26 15.14 -3.44
CA LEU A 353 -14.79 14.21 -2.40
C LEU A 353 -14.89 12.76 -2.88
N PHE A 354 -16.02 12.37 -3.44
CA PHE A 354 -16.24 11.03 -3.98
C PHE A 354 -15.24 10.70 -5.10
N GLY A 355 -14.95 11.66 -5.99
CA GLY A 355 -13.90 11.51 -7.00
C GLY A 355 -12.52 11.26 -6.39
N MET A 356 -12.13 12.02 -5.36
CA MET A 356 -10.86 11.80 -4.64
C MET A 356 -10.80 10.42 -3.98
N VAL A 357 -11.91 9.96 -3.39
CA VAL A 357 -12.01 8.62 -2.78
C VAL A 357 -11.88 7.52 -3.84
N ILE A 358 -12.50 7.66 -5.02
CA ILE A 358 -12.35 6.69 -6.12
C ILE A 358 -10.88 6.60 -6.55
N VAL A 359 -10.20 7.74 -6.73
CA VAL A 359 -8.79 7.73 -7.13
C VAL A 359 -7.95 6.96 -6.10
N MET A 360 -8.13 7.23 -4.80
CA MET A 360 -7.43 6.48 -3.75
C MET A 360 -7.81 5.00 -3.71
N PHE A 361 -9.09 4.66 -3.91
CA PHE A 361 -9.53 3.28 -4.00
C PHE A 361 -8.84 2.53 -5.15
N THR A 362 -8.76 3.14 -6.34
CA THR A 362 -8.07 2.54 -7.49
C THR A 362 -6.57 2.36 -7.25
N TYR A 363 -5.93 3.34 -6.59
CA TYR A 363 -4.54 3.23 -6.17
C TYR A 363 -4.32 2.06 -5.21
N LEU A 364 -5.16 1.94 -4.17
CA LEU A 364 -5.07 0.85 -3.20
C LEU A 364 -5.37 -0.51 -3.81
N ALA A 365 -6.31 -0.58 -4.75
CA ALA A 365 -6.59 -1.80 -5.49
C ALA A 365 -5.39 -2.23 -6.34
N ALA A 366 -4.77 -1.31 -7.08
CA ALA A 366 -3.56 -1.57 -7.85
C ALA A 366 -2.41 -2.02 -6.93
N TRP A 367 -2.18 -1.31 -5.83
CA TRP A 367 -1.18 -1.69 -4.82
C TRP A 367 -1.45 -3.10 -4.29
N THR A 368 -2.68 -3.42 -3.91
CA THR A 368 -3.04 -4.75 -3.39
C THR A 368 -2.80 -5.84 -4.44
N ALA A 369 -3.21 -5.61 -5.69
CA ALA A 369 -3.00 -6.56 -6.78
C ALA A 369 -1.50 -6.83 -7.02
N THR A 370 -0.67 -5.79 -7.07
CA THR A 370 0.78 -5.98 -7.22
C THR A 370 1.40 -6.75 -6.06
N ASN A 371 0.96 -6.49 -4.82
CA ASN A 371 1.48 -7.17 -3.65
C ASN A 371 1.05 -8.64 -3.58
N ILE A 372 -0.19 -8.96 -3.98
CA ILE A 372 -0.66 -10.35 -4.08
C ILE A 372 0.15 -11.11 -5.13
N ASN A 373 0.40 -10.51 -6.31
CA ASN A 373 1.24 -11.12 -7.34
C ASN A 373 2.66 -11.41 -6.84
N PHE A 374 3.27 -10.47 -6.09
CA PHE A 374 4.59 -10.71 -5.48
C PHE A 374 4.59 -11.86 -4.46
N VAL A 375 3.49 -12.05 -3.73
CA VAL A 375 3.35 -13.18 -2.80
C VAL A 375 3.26 -14.51 -3.55
N GLU A 376 2.57 -14.55 -4.68
CA GLU A 376 2.49 -15.74 -5.55
C GLU A 376 3.86 -16.08 -6.16
N GLU A 377 4.67 -15.07 -6.49
CA GLU A 377 6.05 -15.23 -6.99
C GLU A 377 7.06 -15.61 -5.89
N GLY A 378 6.63 -15.77 -4.64
CA GLY A 378 7.48 -16.22 -3.52
C GLY A 378 8.11 -15.11 -2.68
N PHE A 379 7.78 -13.84 -2.91
CA PHE A 379 8.23 -12.72 -2.06
C PHE A 379 7.26 -12.46 -0.90
N SER A 380 7.74 -12.44 0.35
CA SER A 380 6.89 -12.15 1.52
C SER A 380 6.72 -10.64 1.79
N ILE A 381 5.48 -10.23 2.07
CA ILE A 381 5.13 -8.86 2.56
C ILE A 381 5.37 -8.73 4.07
N VAL A 382 5.48 -9.86 4.78
CA VAL A 382 5.84 -9.93 6.19
C VAL A 382 7.35 -10.15 6.29
N ALA A 383 8.03 -9.32 7.09
CA ALA A 383 9.45 -9.43 7.38
C ALA A 383 9.67 -9.84 8.84
N ILE A 384 10.74 -10.61 9.06
CA ILE A 384 11.23 -10.94 10.40
C ILE A 384 12.23 -9.85 10.80
N GLY A 385 11.88 -9.07 11.83
CA GLY A 385 12.76 -8.08 12.44
C GLY A 385 13.50 -8.66 13.65
N VAL A 386 14.66 -8.08 13.97
CA VAL A 386 15.47 -8.44 15.14
C VAL A 386 15.59 -7.19 16.03
N THR A 387 15.29 -7.34 17.32
CA THR A 387 15.45 -6.26 18.31
C THR A 387 16.92 -6.13 18.74
N GLU A 388 17.30 -5.00 19.35
CA GLU A 388 18.63 -4.84 19.97
C GLU A 388 18.90 -5.88 21.07
N GLY A 389 17.84 -6.44 21.67
CA GLY A 389 17.92 -7.53 22.65
C GLY A 389 18.06 -8.93 22.05
N GLY A 390 18.08 -9.06 20.72
CA GLY A 390 18.17 -10.35 20.02
C GLY A 390 16.84 -11.11 19.89
N GLU A 391 15.71 -10.46 20.16
CA GLU A 391 14.37 -11.06 20.02
C GLU A 391 13.86 -10.90 18.58
N TYR A 392 13.15 -11.91 18.09
CA TYR A 392 12.59 -11.90 16.74
C TYR A 392 11.12 -11.50 16.77
N PHE A 393 10.68 -10.74 15.76
CA PHE A 393 9.28 -10.36 15.61
C PHE A 393 8.86 -10.29 14.15
N GLN A 394 7.57 -10.53 13.90
CA GLN A 394 6.97 -10.37 12.58
C GLN A 394 6.39 -8.97 12.44
N THR A 395 6.71 -8.29 11.34
CA THR A 395 6.20 -6.96 11.02
C THR A 395 5.88 -6.83 9.53
N CYS A 396 5.01 -5.90 9.16
CA CYS A 396 4.79 -5.56 7.76
C CYS A 396 6.06 -4.93 7.19
N LYS A 397 6.59 -5.49 6.11
CA LYS A 397 7.81 -5.01 5.45
C LYS A 397 7.55 -3.63 4.84
N PRO A 398 8.44 -2.63 5.04
CA PRO A 398 8.32 -1.35 4.35
C PRO A 398 8.61 -1.55 2.85
N LEU A 399 7.65 -1.19 1.99
CA LEU A 399 7.79 -1.23 0.54
C LEU A 399 8.05 0.16 -0.05
N TRP A 400 8.59 0.19 -1.28
CA TRP A 400 8.78 1.45 -2.04
C TRP A 400 7.48 2.24 -2.19
N TRP A 401 6.36 1.54 -2.38
CA TRP A 401 5.03 2.13 -2.45
C TRP A 401 4.62 2.87 -1.17
N ASP A 402 5.14 2.48 -0.01
CA ASP A 402 4.84 3.18 1.24
C ASP A 402 5.40 4.60 1.23
N TYR A 403 6.61 4.80 0.70
CA TYR A 403 7.22 6.12 0.55
C TYR A 403 6.47 6.98 -0.48
N VAL A 404 5.98 6.37 -1.57
CA VAL A 404 5.18 7.07 -2.59
C VAL A 404 3.91 7.64 -1.97
N THR A 405 3.18 6.84 -1.20
CA THR A 405 1.98 7.33 -0.52
C THR A 405 2.30 8.37 0.55
N GLN A 406 3.35 8.17 1.36
CA GLN A 406 3.77 9.15 2.37
C GLN A 406 4.10 10.50 1.72
N ALA A 407 4.82 10.52 0.60
CA ALA A 407 5.09 11.73 -0.16
C ALA A 407 3.79 12.35 -0.71
N GLY A 408 2.89 11.52 -1.24
CA GLY A 408 1.57 11.95 -1.72
C GLY A 408 0.72 12.64 -0.66
N GLU A 409 0.69 12.11 0.56
CA GLU A 409 -0.02 12.72 1.70
C GLU A 409 0.55 14.09 2.06
N ILE A 410 1.89 14.23 2.11
CA ILE A 410 2.52 15.52 2.41
C ILE A 410 2.22 16.54 1.31
N VAL A 411 2.31 16.17 0.03
CA VAL A 411 1.94 17.04 -1.09
C VAL A 411 0.48 17.46 -1.02
N PHE A 412 -0.41 16.53 -0.67
CA PHE A 412 -1.84 16.80 -0.49
C PHE A 412 -2.11 17.81 0.65
N LEU A 413 -1.42 17.68 1.77
CA LEU A 413 -1.52 18.63 2.89
C LEU A 413 -0.91 20.00 2.55
N LEU A 414 0.22 20.03 1.83
CA LEU A 414 0.82 21.28 1.36
C LEU A 414 -0.11 22.02 0.38
N PHE A 415 -0.83 21.28 -0.48
CA PHE A 415 -1.88 21.86 -1.32
C PHE A 415 -3.02 22.44 -0.49
N GLY A 416 -3.47 21.74 0.55
CA GLY A 416 -4.45 22.26 1.51
C GLY A 416 -3.97 23.53 2.22
N LEU A 417 -2.71 23.55 2.65
CA LEU A 417 -2.06 24.70 3.26
C LEU A 417 -2.01 25.89 2.30
N HIS A 418 -1.66 25.67 1.04
CA HIS A 418 -1.65 26.71 0.00
C HIS A 418 -3.04 27.36 -0.17
N ILE A 419 -4.10 26.56 -0.25
CA ILE A 419 -5.48 27.06 -0.35
C ILE A 419 -5.85 27.89 0.90
N GLY A 420 -5.55 27.37 2.10
CA GLY A 420 -5.85 28.07 3.35
C GLY A 420 -5.10 29.40 3.49
N LEU A 421 -3.82 29.45 3.07
CA LEU A 421 -3.03 30.67 3.04
C LEU A 421 -3.55 31.68 2.01
N ALA A 422 -4.02 31.22 0.84
CA ALA A 422 -4.66 32.07 -0.15
C ALA A 422 -5.97 32.69 0.39
N ALA A 423 -6.67 32.00 1.29
CA ALA A 423 -7.90 32.45 1.92
C ALA A 423 -7.68 33.33 3.17
N ARG A 424 -6.44 33.55 3.64
CA ARG A 424 -6.11 34.20 4.94
C ARG A 424 -6.73 35.58 5.17
N ASN A 425 -7.05 36.30 4.10
CA ASN A 425 -7.62 37.65 4.15
C ASN A 425 -9.16 37.65 4.27
N ALA A 426 -9.80 36.48 4.36
CA ALA A 426 -11.24 36.37 4.57
C ALA A 426 -11.62 36.76 6.00
N THR A 427 -12.28 37.92 6.15
CA THR A 427 -12.66 38.48 7.46
C THR A 427 -13.96 37.90 8.03
N VAL A 428 -14.90 37.46 7.17
CA VAL A 428 -16.24 37.01 7.58
C VAL A 428 -16.24 35.62 8.23
N GLN A 429 -15.36 34.72 7.79
CA GLN A 429 -15.24 33.34 8.28
C GLN A 429 -13.88 33.08 8.95
N TYR A 430 -13.28 34.14 9.51
CA TYR A 430 -11.90 34.12 10.00
C TYR A 430 -11.63 33.04 11.05
N LEU A 431 -12.60 32.81 11.94
CA LEU A 431 -12.48 31.82 13.01
C LEU A 431 -12.53 30.38 12.48
N GLU A 432 -13.46 30.07 11.57
CA GLU A 432 -13.56 28.75 10.94
C GLU A 432 -12.31 28.44 10.10
N LEU A 433 -11.84 29.42 9.33
CA LEU A 433 -10.60 29.30 8.55
C LEU A 433 -9.40 28.97 9.42
N ARG A 434 -9.24 29.65 10.57
CA ARG A 434 -8.12 29.39 11.49
C ARG A 434 -8.12 27.97 12.05
N TYR A 435 -9.27 27.42 12.41
CA TYR A 435 -9.36 26.05 12.91
C TYR A 435 -9.07 25.01 11.81
N LEU A 436 -9.60 25.21 10.60
CA LEU A 436 -9.33 24.34 9.45
C LEU A 436 -7.85 24.39 9.03
N LEU A 437 -7.28 25.59 8.95
CA LEU A 437 -5.86 25.79 8.63
C LEU A 437 -4.95 25.20 9.72
N GLY A 438 -5.30 25.43 10.99
CA GLY A 438 -4.58 24.85 12.13
C GLY A 438 -4.58 23.33 12.10
N ALA A 439 -5.71 22.70 11.78
CA ALA A 439 -5.81 21.25 11.61
C ALA A 439 -4.85 20.73 10.52
N VAL A 440 -4.81 21.37 9.35
CA VAL A 440 -3.89 20.97 8.25
C VAL A 440 -2.42 21.16 8.63
N VAL A 441 -2.09 22.27 9.29
CA VAL A 441 -0.70 22.55 9.73
C VAL A 441 -0.23 21.52 10.76
N ILE A 442 -1.06 21.24 11.77
CA ILE A 442 -0.72 20.28 12.82
C ILE A 442 -0.53 18.87 12.23
N GLU A 443 -1.44 18.45 11.36
CA GLU A 443 -1.30 17.19 10.63
C GLU A 443 0.01 17.13 9.85
N ALA A 444 0.30 18.15 9.02
CA ALA A 444 1.50 18.18 8.19
C ALA A 444 2.78 18.11 9.02
N LEU A 445 2.83 18.80 10.16
CA LEU A 445 3.99 18.79 11.06
C LEU A 445 4.18 17.42 11.73
N ILE A 446 3.12 16.85 12.31
CA ILE A 446 3.19 15.56 13.00
C ILE A 446 3.51 14.44 12.01
N SER A 447 2.84 14.40 10.86
CA SER A 447 3.04 13.37 9.84
C SER A 447 4.41 13.49 9.18
N SER A 448 4.90 14.70 8.91
CA SER A 448 6.28 14.89 8.43
C SER A 448 7.32 14.40 9.45
N PHE A 449 7.16 14.71 10.74
CA PHE A 449 8.07 14.23 11.78
C PHE A 449 8.05 12.70 11.88
N TYR A 450 6.86 12.11 11.88
CA TYR A 450 6.70 10.66 11.94
C TYR A 450 7.33 9.94 10.74
N TYR A 451 7.17 10.46 9.51
CA TYR A 451 7.78 9.84 8.32
C TYR A 451 9.30 9.92 8.31
N VAL A 452 9.88 11.03 8.77
CA VAL A 452 11.35 11.14 8.94
C VAL A 452 11.86 10.18 10.02
N ALA A 453 11.17 10.08 11.16
CA ALA A 453 11.52 9.14 12.22
C ALA A 453 11.40 7.68 11.74
N HIS A 454 10.37 7.36 10.96
CA HIS A 454 10.15 6.04 10.38
C HIS A 454 11.23 5.68 9.34
N ALA A 455 11.71 6.63 8.55
CA ALA A 455 12.77 6.37 7.58
C ALA A 455 14.14 6.10 8.24
N SER A 456 14.38 6.63 9.45
CA SER A 456 15.70 6.61 10.10
C SER A 456 15.84 5.58 11.23
N LEU A 457 14.80 5.38 12.05
CA LEU A 457 14.90 4.64 13.33
C LEU A 457 14.13 3.31 13.32
N TRP A 458 13.36 3.02 12.28
CA TRP A 458 12.36 1.95 12.32
C TRP A 458 12.94 0.54 12.15
N SER A 459 14.17 0.41 11.66
CA SER A 459 14.82 -0.88 11.46
C SER A 459 15.22 -1.59 12.76
N THR A 460 15.32 -0.87 13.88
CA THR A 460 15.78 -1.42 15.18
C THR A 460 14.68 -1.39 16.25
N LEU A 461 13.49 -0.89 15.92
CA LEU A 461 12.48 -0.51 16.91
C LEU A 461 11.57 -1.70 17.25
N HIS A 462 11.49 -2.05 18.53
CA HIS A 462 10.63 -3.14 19.03
C HIS A 462 9.15 -2.91 18.66
N PRO A 463 8.37 -3.94 18.24
CA PRO A 463 6.95 -3.83 17.86
C PRO A 463 6.07 -3.06 18.83
N ASN A 464 6.20 -3.34 20.13
CA ASN A 464 5.50 -2.62 21.20
C ASN A 464 5.75 -1.10 21.14
N HIS A 465 6.99 -0.65 20.89
CA HIS A 465 7.29 0.77 20.74
C HIS A 465 6.75 1.34 19.43
N ALA A 466 6.86 0.61 18.32
CA ALA A 466 6.30 1.01 17.04
C ALA A 466 4.77 1.21 17.12
N TYR A 467 4.09 0.31 17.84
CA TYR A 467 2.66 0.38 18.12
C TYR A 467 2.30 1.61 18.97
N ILE A 468 3.07 1.90 20.03
CA ILE A 468 2.87 3.11 20.86
C ILE A 468 3.09 4.38 20.03
N ILE A 469 4.12 4.44 19.19
CA ILE A 469 4.38 5.60 18.34
C ILE A 469 3.22 5.80 17.35
N ALA A 470 2.70 4.71 16.75
CA ALA A 470 1.52 4.76 15.89
C ALA A 470 0.27 5.26 16.65
N PHE A 471 0.07 4.82 17.89
CA PHE A 471 -0.99 5.29 18.78
C PHE A 471 -0.88 6.78 19.08
N ILE A 472 0.32 7.25 19.46
CA ILE A 472 0.59 8.66 19.73
C ILE A 472 0.32 9.50 18.49
N ARG A 473 0.77 9.05 17.32
CA ARG A 473 0.49 9.72 16.03
C ARG A 473 -1.01 9.84 15.81
N CYS A 474 -1.75 8.74 15.92
CA CYS A 474 -3.19 8.70 15.66
C CYS A 474 -3.96 9.69 16.56
N HIS A 475 -3.65 9.75 17.86
CA HIS A 475 -4.30 10.70 18.77
C HIS A 475 -3.85 12.14 18.56
N SER A 476 -2.56 12.37 18.30
CA SER A 476 -2.04 13.71 18.08
C SER A 476 -2.61 14.37 16.82
N THR A 477 -3.04 13.57 15.85
CA THR A 477 -3.70 14.05 14.64
C THR A 477 -5.23 14.04 14.79
N SER A 478 -5.83 12.87 14.93
CA SER A 478 -7.29 12.67 14.86
C SER A 478 -8.02 13.32 16.03
N THR A 479 -7.50 13.23 17.26
CA THR A 479 -8.13 13.85 18.43
C THR A 479 -8.02 15.37 18.35
N VAL A 480 -6.89 15.89 17.89
CA VAL A 480 -6.70 17.34 17.73
C VAL A 480 -7.64 17.91 16.67
N VAL A 481 -7.79 17.24 15.52
CA VAL A 481 -8.76 17.65 14.49
C VAL A 481 -10.20 17.63 15.03
N LEU A 482 -10.58 16.57 15.73
CA LEU A 482 -11.90 16.46 16.37
C LEU A 482 -12.14 17.62 17.35
N LEU A 483 -11.17 17.95 18.19
CA LEU A 483 -11.31 19.04 19.15
C LEU A 483 -11.33 20.42 18.48
N LEU A 484 -10.43 20.70 17.53
CA LEU A 484 -10.34 22.00 16.88
C LEU A 484 -11.60 22.34 16.07
N ILE A 485 -12.17 21.36 15.37
CA ILE A 485 -13.32 21.60 14.49
C ILE A 485 -14.64 21.54 15.27
N PHE A 486 -14.81 20.58 16.18
CA PHE A 486 -16.12 20.30 16.79
C PHE A 486 -16.32 20.91 18.17
N ALA A 487 -15.26 21.07 18.98
CA ALA A 487 -15.40 21.70 20.30
C ALA A 487 -16.00 23.12 20.25
N PRO A 488 -15.64 24.02 19.29
CA PRO A 488 -16.29 25.34 19.23
C PRO A 488 -17.77 25.24 18.85
N ILE A 489 -18.14 24.30 17.97
CA ILE A 489 -19.53 24.06 17.57
C ILE A 489 -20.37 23.61 18.78
N MET A 490 -19.79 22.76 19.61
CA MET A 490 -20.42 22.20 20.81
C MET A 490 -20.55 23.21 21.96
N ARG A 491 -19.49 23.99 22.23
CA ARG A 491 -19.46 24.96 23.33
C ARG A 491 -20.31 26.19 23.07
N TYR A 492 -20.45 26.61 21.82
CA TYR A 492 -21.25 27.78 21.46
C TYR A 492 -22.74 27.56 21.78
N ASP A 493 -23.20 26.31 21.84
CA ASP A 493 -24.58 25.93 22.14
C ASP A 493 -24.91 25.93 23.66
N GLN A 494 -23.90 25.97 24.55
CA GLN A 494 -24.11 25.99 26.01
C GLN A 494 -24.20 27.42 26.58
N LYS A 495 -23.79 28.43 25.81
CA LYS A 495 -24.05 29.83 26.18
C LYS A 495 -25.36 30.25 25.50
N PRO A 496 -26.46 30.50 26.25
CA PRO A 496 -27.62 31.16 25.67
C PRO A 496 -27.14 32.46 25.02
N VAL A 497 -27.68 32.74 23.84
CA VAL A 497 -27.36 33.88 22.99
C VAL A 497 -27.29 35.15 23.85
N ARG A 498 -26.08 35.56 24.20
CA ARG A 498 -25.76 36.92 24.62
C ARG A 498 -24.68 37.42 23.67
N ASP A 499 -25.16 37.98 22.57
CA ASP A 499 -24.51 39.10 21.88
C ASP A 499 -23.05 38.99 21.45
N SER A 500 -22.63 37.82 20.96
CA SER A 500 -21.35 37.74 20.23
C SER A 500 -21.41 38.22 18.77
N ARG A 501 -22.61 38.59 18.27
CA ARG A 501 -22.72 39.45 17.07
C ARG A 501 -22.56 40.93 17.39
N HIS A 502 -22.76 41.39 18.63
CA HIS A 502 -22.54 42.82 18.95
C HIS A 502 -21.06 43.23 18.99
N HIS A 503 -20.12 42.29 19.14
CA HIS A 503 -18.68 42.64 19.21
C HIS A 503 -17.94 42.66 17.86
N LEU A 504 -18.48 42.09 16.78
CA LEU A 504 -17.95 42.26 15.41
C LEU A 504 -18.79 43.19 14.53
N THR A 505 -19.94 43.64 15.04
CA THR A 505 -20.72 44.75 14.52
C THR A 505 -20.79 45.84 15.57
N HIS A 506 -19.65 46.47 15.87
CA HIS A 506 -19.69 47.79 16.48
C HIS A 506 -20.16 48.79 15.41
N GLU A 507 -21.40 49.25 15.60
CA GLU A 507 -22.14 50.34 14.94
C GLU A 507 -22.70 50.12 13.52
N PRO A 508 -24.02 50.34 13.35
CA PRO A 508 -24.53 51.71 13.38
C PRO A 508 -25.90 51.87 14.08
N SER A 509 -26.10 51.31 15.28
CA SER A 509 -27.32 51.61 16.05
C SER A 509 -27.24 52.92 16.82
N ASP A 510 -26.04 53.43 17.12
CA ASP A 510 -25.86 54.71 17.84
C ASP A 510 -25.93 55.95 16.95
N ALA A 511 -26.13 55.78 15.63
CA ALA A 511 -26.18 56.89 14.68
C ALA A 511 -27.56 57.55 14.52
N TYR A 512 -28.57 57.13 15.29
CA TYR A 512 -29.87 57.80 15.34
C TYR A 512 -30.39 57.84 16.78
N LYS A 513 -29.80 58.73 17.60
CA LYS A 513 -30.55 59.36 18.68
C LYS A 513 -31.25 60.59 18.10
N PRO A 514 -32.59 60.58 17.90
CA PRO A 514 -33.29 61.82 17.65
C PRO A 514 -33.17 62.67 18.91
N GLN A 515 -32.58 63.86 18.78
CA GLN A 515 -32.50 64.81 19.88
C GLN A 515 -33.85 65.53 20.01
N GLU A 516 -34.50 65.23 21.14
CA GLU A 516 -35.45 66.04 21.92
C GLU A 516 -36.80 66.45 21.31
N ALA A 517 -37.88 65.79 21.76
CA ALA A 517 -38.94 66.39 22.61
C ALA A 517 -40.21 65.49 22.60
N GLY A 518 -40.71 65.12 23.79
CA GLY A 518 -42.03 64.48 23.95
C GLY A 518 -42.01 62.95 24.04
N GLY A 519 -42.51 62.42 25.15
CA GLY A 519 -42.43 61.01 25.53
C GLY A 519 -43.12 60.03 24.59
N GLY A 520 -42.59 58.79 24.59
CA GLY A 520 -43.17 57.63 23.95
C GLY A 520 -42.22 56.44 24.05
N ILE A 521 -42.60 55.44 24.86
CA ILE A 521 -41.95 54.14 24.93
C ILE A 521 -42.18 53.45 23.58
N TYR A 522 -41.12 53.17 22.83
CA TYR A 522 -41.18 52.22 21.71
C TYR A 522 -40.11 51.16 21.93
N SER A 523 -40.57 49.93 22.21
CA SER A 523 -39.72 48.75 22.20
C SER A 523 -39.32 48.43 20.78
N GLU A 524 -38.11 47.88 20.65
CA GLU A 524 -37.58 47.19 19.48
C GLU A 524 -38.61 46.15 18.99
N ILE A 525 -39.18 46.36 17.81
CA ILE A 525 -40.18 45.44 17.22
C ILE A 525 -39.43 44.34 16.46
N ASP A 526 -39.64 43.10 16.89
CA ASP A 526 -39.14 41.90 16.23
C ASP A 526 -39.94 41.67 14.93
N VAL A 527 -39.26 41.72 13.78
CA VAL A 527 -39.86 41.68 12.42
C VAL A 527 -40.58 40.34 12.15
N ALA A 528 -40.46 39.36 13.03
CA ALA A 528 -41.11 38.05 12.95
C ALA A 528 -42.60 38.05 13.36
N GLU A 529 -43.11 39.10 14.02
CA GLU A 529 -44.51 39.15 14.51
C GLU A 529 -45.46 40.04 13.69
N VAL A 530 -45.02 40.56 12.55
CA VAL A 530 -45.87 41.45 11.73
C VAL A 530 -46.77 40.62 10.80
N ASN A 531 -48.08 40.61 11.08
CA ASN A 531 -49.10 40.05 10.19
C ASN A 531 -49.28 40.95 8.95
N LEU A 532 -48.65 40.59 7.83
CA LEU A 532 -48.69 41.36 6.57
C LEU A 532 -50.10 41.56 5.97
N ALA A 533 -51.09 40.76 6.38
CA ALA A 533 -52.44 40.80 5.82
C ALA A 533 -53.35 41.87 6.46
N GLU A 534 -52.95 42.46 7.58
CA GLU A 534 -53.79 43.38 8.37
C GLU A 534 -53.30 44.84 8.35
N MET A 535 -52.15 45.10 7.71
CA MET A 535 -51.54 46.43 7.65
C MET A 535 -52.10 47.26 6.49
N ASN A 536 -52.44 48.52 6.77
CA ASN A 536 -52.91 49.47 5.76
C ASN A 536 -51.84 49.66 4.66
N PRO A 537 -52.22 49.75 3.38
CA PRO A 537 -51.27 49.84 2.26
C PRO A 537 -50.35 51.07 2.34
N GLU A 538 -50.77 52.12 3.05
CA GLU A 538 -49.94 53.30 3.31
C GLU A 538 -48.87 53.07 4.36
N GLU A 539 -49.13 52.22 5.36
CA GLU A 539 -48.19 51.88 6.43
C GLU A 539 -47.08 50.98 5.90
N ILE A 540 -47.43 50.03 5.02
CA ILE A 540 -46.45 49.24 4.26
C ILE A 540 -45.58 50.18 3.40
N ARG A 541 -46.17 51.18 2.74
CA ARG A 541 -45.41 52.13 1.90
C ARG A 541 -44.48 53.01 2.74
N ALA A 542 -44.90 53.42 3.93
CA ALA A 542 -44.10 54.20 4.87
C ALA A 542 -42.93 53.40 5.43
N GLU A 543 -43.17 52.16 5.87
CA GLU A 543 -42.12 51.27 6.36
C GLU A 543 -41.15 50.85 5.23
N LEU A 544 -41.66 50.59 4.02
CA LEU A 544 -40.81 50.31 2.86
C LEU A 544 -39.92 51.51 2.53
N LYS A 545 -40.47 52.73 2.55
CA LYS A 545 -39.70 53.98 2.32
C LYS A 545 -38.66 54.19 3.43
N ARG A 546 -38.99 53.87 4.68
CA ARG A 546 -38.06 53.91 5.81
C ARG A 546 -36.94 52.89 5.66
N LEU A 547 -37.26 51.65 5.26
CA LEU A 547 -36.28 50.61 4.99
C LEU A 547 -35.38 50.98 3.81
N TYR A 548 -35.92 51.47 2.71
CA TYR A 548 -35.12 51.92 1.56
C TYR A 548 -34.19 53.08 1.92
N THR A 549 -34.65 54.06 2.72
CA THR A 549 -33.81 55.17 3.16
C THR A 549 -32.72 54.71 4.14
N GLN A 550 -33.03 53.78 5.05
CA GLN A 550 -32.03 53.14 5.89
C GLN A 550 -31.00 52.35 5.05
N LEU A 551 -31.46 51.64 4.02
CA LEU A 551 -30.60 50.88 3.11
C LEU A 551 -29.68 51.80 2.29
N GLU A 552 -30.20 52.93 1.80
CA GLU A 552 -29.46 53.97 1.09
C GLU A 552 -28.37 54.59 1.98
N VAL A 553 -28.71 54.88 3.25
CA VAL A 553 -27.76 55.42 4.24
C VAL A 553 -26.68 54.40 4.60
N LEU A 554 -27.05 53.13 4.79
CA LEU A 554 -26.10 52.04 5.06
C LEU A 554 -25.18 51.76 3.87
N ARG A 555 -25.72 51.80 2.65
CA ARG A 555 -24.95 51.69 1.40
C ARG A 555 -23.93 52.83 1.28
N ASN A 556 -24.35 54.07 1.52
CA ASN A 556 -23.45 55.21 1.46
C ASN A 556 -22.39 55.16 2.58
N LYS A 557 -22.73 54.71 3.80
CA LYS A 557 -21.76 54.53 4.89
C LYS A 557 -20.74 53.42 4.56
N THR A 558 -21.18 52.26 4.07
CA THR A 558 -20.27 51.14 3.73
C THR A 558 -19.35 51.48 2.56
N ILE A 559 -19.83 52.22 1.55
CA ILE A 559 -19.01 52.74 0.45
C ILE A 559 -17.95 53.72 0.96
N CYS A 560 -18.28 54.58 1.93
CA CYS A 560 -17.31 55.53 2.51
C CYS A 560 -16.32 54.86 3.49
N GLN A 561 -16.72 53.79 4.17
CA GLN A 561 -15.90 53.15 5.20
C GLN A 561 -14.73 52.35 4.63
N ASN A 562 -14.88 51.81 3.41
CA ASN A 562 -13.87 50.99 2.74
C ASN A 562 -13.08 51.73 1.65
N ASN A 563 -13.24 53.05 1.52
CA ASN A 563 -12.65 53.82 0.42
C ASN A 563 -11.87 55.05 0.95
N PRO A 564 -10.53 55.00 1.02
CA PRO A 564 -9.70 56.07 1.59
C PRO A 564 -9.81 57.41 0.86
N HIS A 565 -10.28 57.40 -0.39
CA HIS A 565 -10.44 58.58 -1.25
C HIS A 565 -11.76 59.32 -1.06
N ILE A 566 -12.72 58.77 -0.29
CA ILE A 566 -14.01 59.41 0.00
C ILE A 566 -13.95 60.04 1.39
N SER A 567 -13.84 61.37 1.45
CA SER A 567 -13.80 62.09 2.72
C SER A 567 -15.13 61.96 3.47
N LYS A 568 -15.09 61.61 4.76
CA LYS A 568 -16.26 61.42 5.66
C LYS A 568 -17.09 62.69 5.95
N ARG A 569 -16.80 63.82 5.29
CA ARG A 569 -17.47 65.10 5.57
C ARG A 569 -18.79 65.18 4.81
N ARG A 570 -19.92 64.99 5.51
CA ARG A 570 -21.25 65.36 5.01
C ARG A 570 -21.24 66.85 4.64
N GLY A 571 -21.79 67.18 3.47
CA GLY A 571 -21.93 68.50 2.88
C GLY A 571 -21.69 69.70 3.79
N GLY A 572 -20.50 70.30 3.65
CA GLY A 572 -20.28 71.71 3.94
C GLY A 572 -19.93 72.36 2.61
N ARG A 573 -20.82 73.23 2.12
CA ARG A 573 -20.61 74.10 0.96
C ARG A 573 -19.17 74.63 1.03
N LYS A 574 -18.28 74.23 0.12
CA LYS A 574 -17.02 74.95 -0.07
C LYS A 574 -17.43 76.35 -0.52
N VAL A 575 -17.35 77.32 0.38
CA VAL A 575 -17.29 78.72 -0.03
C VAL A 575 -16.09 78.82 -0.94
N ALA A 576 -16.34 79.09 -2.22
CA ALA A 576 -15.30 79.47 -3.16
C ALA A 576 -14.77 80.83 -2.70
N HIS A 577 -13.83 80.84 -1.76
CA HIS A 577 -13.03 82.03 -1.50
C HIS A 577 -11.72 81.93 -2.27
N ARG A 578 -11.58 82.91 -3.15
CA ARG A 578 -10.48 83.15 -4.08
C ARG A 578 -9.16 83.31 -3.32
N ARG A 579 -8.12 82.61 -3.79
CA ARG A 579 -6.80 83.14 -4.22
C ARG A 579 -5.79 82.00 -4.22
N PHE A 580 -5.67 81.32 -5.35
CA PHE A 580 -4.36 80.82 -5.75
C PHE A 580 -3.67 81.97 -6.49
N SER A 581 -2.84 82.72 -5.77
CA SER A 581 -1.83 83.56 -6.41
C SER A 581 -0.77 82.64 -6.99
N LEU A 582 -0.64 82.70 -8.32
CA LEU A 582 0.51 82.21 -9.07
C LEU A 582 1.80 82.68 -8.38
N GLN A 583 2.57 81.75 -7.82
CA GLN A 583 3.97 81.98 -7.50
C GLN A 583 4.85 80.98 -8.26
N LYS A 584 5.28 81.49 -9.41
CA LYS A 584 6.58 81.35 -10.08
C LYS A 584 7.47 80.15 -9.70
N LYS A 585 7.67 79.30 -10.71
CA LYS A 585 8.74 78.31 -10.82
C LYS A 585 10.11 79.00 -10.85
N GLY A 586 11.05 78.60 -9.99
CA GLY A 586 12.43 79.06 -10.06
C GLY A 586 13.31 78.68 -8.87
N SER A 587 14.10 77.62 -9.09
CA SER A 587 15.48 77.39 -8.61
C SER A 587 15.81 77.52 -7.11
N ARG A 588 16.32 76.44 -6.52
CA ARG A 588 17.63 76.47 -5.84
C ARG A 588 18.17 75.07 -5.57
N GLU A 589 19.23 74.77 -6.31
CA GLU A 589 20.32 73.90 -5.93
C GLU A 589 20.95 74.33 -4.59
N LYS A 590 21.54 73.31 -3.93
CA LYS A 590 22.81 73.32 -3.19
C LYS A 590 22.86 73.63 -1.68
N VAL A 591 23.35 72.58 -1.01
CA VAL A 591 24.47 72.54 -0.04
C VAL A 591 24.09 72.51 1.45
N CYS A 592 24.40 71.35 2.03
CA CYS A 592 24.52 71.05 3.44
C CYS A 592 26.01 70.85 3.72
N THR A 593 26.62 71.74 4.52
CA THR A 593 27.95 71.70 5.20
C THR A 593 28.03 73.05 5.95
N ASP A 594 28.51 73.23 7.19
CA ASP A 594 29.34 72.45 8.09
C ASP A 594 29.31 73.06 9.52
N ARG A 595 29.62 72.23 10.52
CA ARG A 595 30.53 72.42 11.69
C ARG A 595 30.19 71.31 12.71
N LEU A 596 31.08 70.43 13.19
CA LEU A 596 32.52 70.53 13.49
C LEU A 596 33.27 69.18 13.26
N THR A 597 34.55 69.29 12.93
CA THR A 597 35.67 68.31 12.87
C THR A 597 36.21 67.86 14.26
N PRO A 598 37.28 67.03 14.40
CA PRO A 598 37.91 66.01 13.52
C PRO A 598 38.27 64.66 14.24
N LEU A 599 38.69 63.60 13.50
CA LEU A 599 39.94 62.83 13.74
C LEU A 599 40.18 61.65 12.75
N SER A 600 41.36 61.69 12.11
CA SER A 600 42.30 60.62 11.63
C SER A 600 41.77 59.44 10.77
N THR A 601 42.00 59.38 9.45
CA THR A 601 43.20 58.99 8.64
C THR A 601 43.51 57.48 8.50
N GLY A 602 43.66 57.05 7.24
CA GLY A 602 44.37 55.85 6.74
C GLY A 602 43.44 54.76 6.16
N GLU A 603 43.08 54.72 4.87
CA GLU A 603 43.87 54.42 3.65
C GLU A 603 44.83 53.21 3.76
N PHE A 604 44.59 52.15 2.99
CA PHE A 604 45.43 51.72 1.86
C PHE A 604 44.80 50.51 1.11
N ILE A 605 44.61 50.72 -0.21
CA ILE A 605 44.52 49.80 -1.37
C ILE A 605 43.31 48.87 -1.49
#